data_AF-A0A3M1E0G8-F1
#
_entry.id   AF-A0A3M1E0G8-F1
#
_cell.length_a   1.000
_cell.length_b   1.000
_cell.length_c   1.000
_cell.angle_alpha   90.00
_cell.angle_beta   90.00
_cell.angle_gamma   90.00
#
_symmetry.space_group_name_H-M   'P 1'
#
loop_
_entity.id
_entity.type
_entity.pdbx_description
1 polymer ?
#
loop_
_entity_poly.entity_id
_entity_poly.type
_entity_poly.pdbx_seq_one_letter_code
_entity_poly.pdbx_strand_id
1 'polypeptide(L)'
;MTRPPHTSRHPDPRRLALNLLRQVEEGAYADLALDDTCRRNPDLDPRDRGLLTELVYGILRCRNRLDWRLRPLCRQPLERLEPGVLRLLRLGAYQILQLDRIPDSAAVDTSVRLAKQTGLARASGLVNAVLRNLVRQKEQRTWPEDNEPAAFLEHTCSLPGWLAKRWLRQYGAEKACALGRALMEPAPLTVRCNTLMQTPEAFANLCASLGLDFEPCRFAPEGFRFADRRLFDLLPANSFQVQDEASMLIAHLLRIQPGETVVDTCAAPGTKTTHLAALGKNRLELFAFDLHPARVDLIRRGAERLGCRGIRPEQHDMTQPPAAPKPQSCDAVLVDAPCSGLGVVRRNPETRWR
;
A
#
# COMPACT_ATOMS: atom_id res chain seq x y z
N MET A 1 36.64 29.05 23.19
CA MET A 1 35.29 29.07 22.57
C MET A 1 34.95 27.66 22.11
N THR A 2 34.24 26.91 22.95
CA THR A 2 33.77 25.55 22.67
C THR A 2 32.62 25.62 21.67
N ARG A 3 32.79 25.02 20.49
CA ARG A 3 31.71 24.80 19.52
C ARG A 3 30.55 24.06 20.21
N PRO A 4 29.29 24.48 20.04
CA PRO A 4 28.16 23.74 20.55
C PRO A 4 28.07 22.39 19.83
N PRO A 5 27.58 21.32 20.50
CA PRO A 5 27.42 20.03 19.85
C PRO A 5 26.37 20.15 18.75
N HIS A 6 26.74 19.72 17.53
CA HIS A 6 25.78 19.46 16.47
C HIS A 6 24.81 18.38 16.96
N THR A 7 23.65 18.78 17.47
CA THR A 7 22.53 17.85 17.63
C THR A 7 21.89 17.70 16.25
N SER A 8 22.45 16.82 15.42
CA SER A 8 21.70 16.27 14.29
C SER A 8 20.49 15.54 14.88
N ARG A 9 19.35 16.22 14.99
CA ARG A 9 18.09 15.58 15.36
C ARG A 9 17.74 14.63 14.23
N HIS A 10 18.19 13.38 14.33
CA HIS A 10 17.71 12.31 13.47
C HIS A 10 16.18 12.32 13.50
N PRO A 11 15.52 12.29 12.33
CA PRO A 11 14.07 12.35 12.28
C PRO A 11 13.46 11.13 12.98
N ASP A 12 12.69 11.34 14.06
CA ASP A 12 12.02 10.25 14.78
C ASP A 12 10.98 9.58 13.86
N PRO A 13 11.12 8.28 13.52
CA PRO A 13 10.20 7.58 12.63
C PRO A 13 8.76 7.59 13.13
N ARG A 14 8.52 7.64 14.45
CA ARG A 14 7.17 7.70 15.02
C ARG A 14 6.53 9.07 14.82
N ARG A 15 7.32 10.14 14.88
CA ARG A 15 6.85 11.49 14.55
C ARG A 15 6.52 11.60 13.06
N LEU A 16 7.37 11.04 12.20
CA LEU A 16 7.10 10.96 10.76
C LEU A 16 5.80 10.17 10.50
N ALA A 17 5.59 9.04 11.17
CA ALA A 17 4.36 8.26 11.05
C ALA A 17 3.10 9.06 11.43
N LEU A 18 3.13 9.84 12.50
CA LEU A 18 1.99 10.70 12.89
C LEU A 18 1.64 11.77 11.84
N ASN A 19 2.66 12.33 11.21
CA ASN A 19 2.48 13.33 10.14
C ASN A 19 1.92 12.68 8.88
N LEU A 20 2.43 11.52 8.50
CA LEU A 20 1.97 10.78 7.33
C LEU A 20 0.51 10.30 7.52
N LEU A 21 0.18 9.74 8.69
CA LEU A 21 -1.20 9.39 9.03
C LEU A 21 -2.14 10.60 8.96
N ARG A 22 -1.69 11.80 9.34
CA ARG A 22 -2.46 13.03 9.15
C ARG A 22 -2.72 13.31 7.67
N GLN A 23 -1.70 13.24 6.84
CA GLN A 23 -1.83 13.47 5.39
C GLN A 23 -2.80 12.48 4.75
N VAL A 24 -2.79 11.22 5.20
CA VAL A 24 -3.73 10.19 4.72
C VAL A 24 -5.16 10.47 5.16
N GLU A 25 -5.37 10.94 6.40
CA GLU A 25 -6.66 11.45 6.87
C GLU A 25 -7.15 12.65 6.06
N GLU A 26 -6.22 13.49 5.57
CA GLU A 26 -6.48 14.65 4.70
C GLU A 26 -6.65 14.27 3.21
N GLY A 27 -6.53 12.99 2.85
CA GLY A 27 -6.82 12.46 1.50
C GLY A 27 -5.61 11.95 0.70
N ALA A 28 -4.38 12.09 1.21
CA ALA A 28 -3.19 11.56 0.53
C ALA A 28 -3.19 10.02 0.50
N TYR A 29 -2.64 9.41 -0.56
CA TYR A 29 -2.40 7.96 -0.57
C TYR A 29 -1.15 7.62 0.25
N ALA A 30 -1.20 6.50 0.98
CA ALA A 30 -0.16 6.18 1.96
C ALA A 30 1.20 5.90 1.31
N ASP A 31 1.21 5.26 0.15
CA ASP A 31 2.41 4.97 -0.65
C ASP A 31 3.10 6.25 -1.12
N LEU A 32 2.34 7.18 -1.74
CA LEU A 32 2.86 8.45 -2.23
C LEU A 32 3.39 9.33 -1.10
N ALA A 33 2.68 9.38 0.03
CA ALA A 33 3.08 10.14 1.20
C ALA A 33 4.34 9.55 1.87
N LEU A 34 4.48 8.22 1.88
CA LEU A 34 5.66 7.54 2.38
C LEU A 34 6.88 7.81 1.49
N ASP A 35 6.73 7.69 0.18
CA ASP A 35 7.80 7.94 -0.78
C ASP A 35 8.29 9.39 -0.72
N ASP A 36 7.37 10.36 -0.66
CA ASP A 36 7.72 11.78 -0.47
C ASP A 36 8.43 12.02 0.87
N THR A 37 7.96 11.40 1.96
CA THR A 37 8.60 11.50 3.27
C THR A 37 10.02 10.94 3.25
N CYS A 38 10.22 9.75 2.67
CA CYS A 38 11.54 9.13 2.52
C CYS A 38 12.48 9.95 1.63
N ARG A 39 11.96 10.57 0.56
CA ARG A 39 12.73 11.45 -0.32
C ARG A 39 13.21 12.71 0.38
N ARG A 40 12.36 13.30 1.24
CA ARG A 40 12.70 14.48 2.05
C ARG A 40 13.65 14.18 3.22
N ASN A 41 13.83 12.91 3.56
CA ASN A 41 14.70 12.46 4.65
C ASN A 41 15.70 11.41 4.12
N PRO A 42 16.63 11.79 3.24
CA PRO A 42 17.58 10.86 2.63
C PRO A 42 18.46 10.15 3.67
N ASP A 43 18.79 10.83 4.77
CA ASP A 43 19.64 10.32 5.85
C ASP A 43 18.90 9.44 6.88
N LEU A 44 17.63 9.11 6.64
CA LEU A 44 16.88 8.20 7.52
C LEU A 44 17.46 6.79 7.41
N ASP A 45 17.89 6.23 8.53
CA ASP A 45 18.48 4.89 8.62
C ASP A 45 17.50 3.83 8.06
N PRO A 46 17.98 2.77 7.37
CA PRO A 46 17.13 1.71 6.86
C PRO A 46 16.20 1.07 7.90
N ARG A 47 16.63 0.94 9.17
CA ARG A 47 15.80 0.41 10.26
C ARG A 47 14.66 1.37 10.61
N ASP A 48 14.93 2.67 10.62
CA ASP A 48 13.93 3.70 10.88
C ASP A 48 12.93 3.82 9.71
N ARG A 49 13.39 3.68 8.47
CA ARG A 49 12.52 3.55 7.28
C ARG A 49 11.60 2.34 7.39
N GLY A 50 12.15 1.20 7.81
CA GLY A 50 11.38 -0.02 8.07
C GLY A 50 10.31 0.20 9.14
N LEU A 51 10.69 0.79 10.28
CA LEU A 51 9.77 1.09 11.37
C LEU A 51 8.69 2.10 10.96
N LEU A 52 9.04 3.17 10.24
CA LEU A 52 8.09 4.14 9.71
C LEU A 52 7.04 3.46 8.82
N THR A 53 7.50 2.63 7.87
CA THR A 53 6.64 1.87 6.95
C THR A 53 5.70 0.96 7.73
N GLU A 54 6.23 0.21 8.70
CA GLU A 54 5.47 -0.72 9.53
C GLU A 54 4.41 0.00 10.38
N LEU A 55 4.77 1.11 11.03
CA LEU A 55 3.82 1.88 11.83
C LEU A 55 2.68 2.43 10.97
N VAL A 56 2.97 3.01 9.81
CA VAL A 56 1.97 3.65 8.94
C VAL A 56 1.01 2.61 8.38
N TYR A 57 1.51 1.61 7.65
CA TYR A 57 0.67 0.60 7.04
C TYR A 57 -0.03 -0.27 8.09
N GLY A 58 0.67 -0.58 9.18
CA GLY A 58 0.13 -1.33 10.31
C GLY A 58 -1.05 -0.65 10.98
N ILE A 59 -0.93 0.64 11.31
CA ILE A 59 -2.02 1.41 11.92
C ILE A 59 -3.21 1.54 10.97
N LEU A 60 -2.98 1.79 9.68
CA LEU A 60 -4.05 1.87 8.69
C LEU A 60 -4.77 0.52 8.53
N ARG A 61 -4.02 -0.59 8.50
CA ARG A 61 -4.56 -1.96 8.42
C ARG A 61 -5.37 -2.30 9.65
N CYS A 62 -4.86 -1.98 10.84
CA CYS A 62 -5.43 -2.35 12.13
C CYS A 62 -6.36 -1.28 12.73
N ARG A 63 -6.75 -0.23 12.01
CA ARG A 63 -7.49 0.92 12.59
C ARG A 63 -8.67 0.54 13.47
N ASN A 64 -9.65 -0.22 12.97
CA ASN A 64 -10.82 -0.63 13.77
C ASN A 64 -10.43 -1.60 14.90
N ARG A 65 -9.42 -2.44 14.66
CA ARG A 65 -8.87 -3.35 15.68
C ARG A 65 -8.28 -2.58 16.87
N LEU A 66 -7.54 -1.51 16.59
CA LEU A 66 -6.98 -0.62 17.61
C LEU A 66 -8.07 0.15 18.33
N ASP A 67 -9.03 0.70 17.57
CA ASP A 67 -10.15 1.46 18.14
C ASP A 67 -11.02 0.59 19.05
N TRP A 68 -11.27 -0.66 18.68
CA TRP A 68 -12.01 -1.61 19.51
C TRP A 68 -11.33 -1.87 20.87
N ARG A 69 -9.99 -1.89 20.90
CA ARG A 69 -9.20 -2.01 22.15
C ARG A 69 -9.16 -0.72 22.96
N LEU A 70 -9.13 0.43 22.28
CA LEU A 70 -9.05 1.75 22.93
C LEU A 70 -10.39 2.21 23.50
N ARG A 71 -11.51 1.89 22.84
CA ARG A 71 -12.84 2.41 23.17
C ARG A 71 -13.24 2.22 24.65
N PRO A 72 -13.11 1.04 25.29
CA PRO A 72 -13.48 0.90 26.71
C PRO A 72 -12.50 1.59 27.68
N LEU A 73 -11.33 2.01 27.21
CA LEU A 73 -10.31 2.67 28.03
C LEU A 73 -10.46 4.20 28.04
N CYS A 74 -11.33 4.73 27.17
CA CYS A 74 -11.61 6.15 27.03
C CYS A 74 -12.95 6.48 27.70
N ARG A 75 -12.99 7.57 28.47
CA ARG A 75 -14.24 8.05 29.12
C ARG A 75 -15.25 8.63 28.14
N GLN A 76 -14.79 9.13 27.00
CA GLN A 76 -15.62 9.67 25.93
C GLN A 76 -15.44 8.84 24.66
N PRO A 77 -16.44 8.85 23.74
CA PRO A 77 -16.30 8.23 22.43
C PRO A 77 -15.03 8.69 21.71
N LEU A 78 -14.37 7.78 20.99
CA LEU A 78 -13.10 8.07 20.31
C LEU A 78 -13.26 9.19 19.28
N GLU A 79 -14.43 9.27 18.67
CA GLU A 79 -14.82 10.25 17.66
C GLU A 79 -14.92 11.68 18.23
N ARG A 80 -15.02 11.83 19.56
CA ARG A 80 -15.00 13.13 20.25
C ARG A 80 -13.60 13.55 20.71
N LEU A 81 -12.60 12.69 20.57
CA LEU A 81 -11.21 13.04 20.85
C LEU A 81 -10.68 13.95 19.75
N GLU A 82 -9.77 14.85 20.11
CA GLU A 82 -9.01 15.61 19.12
C GLU A 82 -8.28 14.64 18.16
N PRO A 83 -8.33 14.81 16.82
CA PRO A 83 -7.78 13.84 15.87
C PRO A 83 -6.31 13.48 16.13
N GLY A 84 -5.50 14.47 16.52
CA GLY A 84 -4.10 14.24 16.87
C GLY A 84 -3.90 13.35 18.11
N VAL A 85 -4.79 13.45 19.10
CA VAL A 85 -4.77 12.58 20.29
C VAL A 85 -5.15 11.15 19.91
N LEU A 86 -6.18 10.98 19.08
CA LEU A 86 -6.58 9.65 18.61
C LEU A 86 -5.48 8.98 17.77
N ARG A 87 -4.79 9.74 16.90
CA ARG A 87 -3.60 9.25 16.17
C ARG A 87 -2.50 8.79 17.11
N LEU A 88 -2.21 9.54 18.17
CA LEU A 88 -1.22 9.15 19.19
C LEU A 88 -1.61 7.89 19.96
N LEU A 89 -2.89 7.76 20.33
CA LEU A 89 -3.41 6.56 20.99
C LEU A 89 -3.29 5.33 20.08
N ARG A 90 -3.67 5.46 18.80
CA ARG A 90 -3.52 4.38 17.80
C ARG A 90 -2.05 4.00 17.59
N LEU A 91 -1.15 4.98 17.51
CA LEU A 91 0.29 4.75 17.42
C LEU A 91 0.84 3.98 18.62
N GLY A 92 0.47 4.40 19.84
CA GLY A 92 0.89 3.71 21.06
C GLY A 92 0.31 2.29 21.15
N ALA A 93 -1.00 2.16 20.87
CA ALA A 93 -1.69 0.87 20.90
C ALA A 93 -1.12 -0.11 19.87
N TYR A 94 -0.77 0.35 18.68
CA TYR A 94 -0.18 -0.51 17.64
C TYR A 94 1.15 -1.09 18.11
N GLN A 95 2.03 -0.25 18.65
CA GLN A 95 3.30 -0.71 19.21
C GLN A 95 3.10 -1.74 20.32
N ILE A 96 2.19 -1.48 21.27
CA ILE A 96 1.91 -2.38 22.41
C ILE A 96 1.32 -3.73 21.97
N LEU A 97 0.44 -3.71 20.97
CA LEU A 97 -0.37 -4.88 20.60
C LEU A 97 0.19 -5.68 19.43
N GLN A 98 1.05 -5.11 18.60
CA GLN A 98 1.47 -5.70 17.33
C GLN A 98 2.99 -5.78 17.15
N LEU A 99 3.79 -5.05 17.95
CA LEU A 99 5.24 -4.98 17.78
C LEU A 99 5.98 -5.58 18.98
N ASP A 100 6.22 -6.88 18.94
CA ASP A 100 6.83 -7.65 20.05
C ASP A 100 8.23 -7.15 20.46
N ARG A 101 8.96 -6.52 19.53
CA ARG A 101 10.32 -6.00 19.79
C ARG A 101 10.33 -4.65 20.50
N ILE A 102 9.18 -3.99 20.67
CA ILE A 102 9.10 -2.68 21.33
C ILE A 102 8.54 -2.89 22.74
N PRO A 103 9.32 -2.60 23.81
CA PRO A 103 8.82 -2.69 25.17
C PRO A 103 7.61 -1.78 25.38
N ASP A 104 6.60 -2.27 26.12
CA ASP A 104 5.39 -1.53 26.45
C ASP A 104 5.68 -0.14 27.04
N SER A 105 6.64 -0.06 27.96
CA SER A 105 7.08 1.20 28.57
C SER A 105 7.62 2.19 27.54
N ALA A 106 8.43 1.72 26.59
CA ALA A 106 8.99 2.55 25.54
C ALA A 106 7.90 3.07 24.58
N ALA A 107 6.89 2.26 24.27
CA ALA A 107 5.74 2.66 23.46
C ALA A 107 4.93 3.76 24.16
N VAL A 108 4.64 3.59 25.46
CA VAL A 108 3.93 4.59 26.28
C VAL A 108 4.73 5.88 26.37
N ASP A 109 5.99 5.82 26.82
CA ASP A 109 6.82 7.00 27.07
C ASP A 109 7.05 7.80 25.78
N THR A 110 7.24 7.11 24.65
CA THR A 110 7.40 7.78 23.37
C THR A 110 6.11 8.47 22.93
N SER A 111 4.94 7.83 23.06
CA SER A 111 3.66 8.48 22.74
C SER A 111 3.39 9.71 23.62
N VAL A 112 3.74 9.65 24.91
CA VAL A 112 3.62 10.78 25.85
C VAL A 112 4.58 11.91 25.48
N ARG A 113 5.83 11.58 25.12
CA ARG A 113 6.82 12.56 24.64
C ARG A 113 6.35 13.22 23.34
N LEU A 114 5.84 12.45 22.39
CA LEU A 114 5.33 12.98 21.13
C LEU A 114 4.13 13.91 21.36
N ALA A 115 3.22 13.58 22.27
CA ALA A 115 2.12 14.48 22.65
C ALA A 115 2.64 15.87 23.07
N LYS A 116 3.70 15.93 23.87
CA LYS A 116 4.32 17.20 24.29
C LYS A 116 4.98 17.95 23.12
N GLN A 117 5.56 17.22 22.16
CA GLN A 117 6.27 17.80 21.01
C GLN A 117 5.35 18.26 19.87
N THR A 118 4.13 17.72 19.78
CA THR A 118 3.18 18.01 18.68
C THR A 118 2.06 18.95 19.10
N GLY A 119 2.26 19.79 20.12
CA GLY A 119 1.25 20.76 20.58
C GLY A 119 0.09 20.15 21.38
N LEU A 120 0.18 18.87 21.77
CA LEU A 120 -0.86 18.13 22.50
C LEU A 120 -0.47 17.88 23.96
N ALA A 121 0.37 18.74 24.54
CA ALA A 121 0.91 18.57 25.89
C ALA A 121 -0.20 18.40 26.94
N ARG A 122 -1.32 19.11 26.80
CA ARG A 122 -2.53 19.00 27.64
C ARG A 122 -3.13 17.59 27.69
N ALA A 123 -2.97 16.82 26.62
CA ALA A 123 -3.51 15.47 26.48
C ALA A 123 -2.49 14.37 26.88
N SER A 124 -1.25 14.74 27.22
CA SER A 124 -0.19 13.77 27.55
C SER A 124 -0.55 12.87 28.74
N GLY A 125 -1.27 13.40 29.75
CA GLY A 125 -1.79 12.62 30.88
C GLY A 125 -2.85 11.60 30.45
N LEU A 126 -3.76 11.98 29.55
CA LEU A 126 -4.77 11.08 28.98
C LEU A 126 -4.10 9.96 28.17
N VAL A 127 -3.16 10.31 27.27
CA VAL A 127 -2.40 9.33 26.46
C VAL A 127 -1.69 8.32 27.36
N ASN A 128 -0.99 8.80 28.39
CA ASN A 128 -0.32 7.94 29.37
C ASN A 128 -1.29 7.01 30.08
N ALA A 129 -2.40 7.54 30.61
CA ALA A 129 -3.38 6.77 31.37
C ALA A 129 -4.03 5.68 30.52
N VAL A 130 -4.47 6.00 29.31
CA VAL A 130 -5.12 5.06 28.38
C VAL A 130 -4.15 3.95 27.97
N LEU A 131 -2.93 4.29 27.55
CA LEU A 131 -1.97 3.29 27.09
C LEU A 131 -1.45 2.40 28.23
N ARG A 132 -1.24 2.94 29.44
CA ARG A 132 -0.92 2.11 30.62
C ARG A 132 -2.06 1.17 30.97
N ASN A 133 -3.31 1.62 30.84
CA ASN A 133 -4.45 0.75 31.06
C ASN A 133 -4.55 -0.34 29.99
N LEU A 134 -4.23 -0.01 28.73
CA LEU A 134 -4.16 -0.99 27.64
C LEU A 134 -3.13 -2.08 27.95
N VAL A 135 -1.93 -1.71 28.41
CA VAL A 135 -0.89 -2.68 28.82
C VAL A 135 -1.41 -3.63 29.89
N ARG A 136 -2.06 -3.12 30.94
CA ARG A 136 -2.62 -3.96 32.01
C ARG A 136 -3.70 -4.94 31.55
N GLN A 137 -4.45 -4.57 30.51
CA GLN A 137 -5.60 -5.34 30.03
C GLN A 137 -5.31 -6.11 28.73
N LYS A 138 -4.08 -6.06 28.19
CA LYS A 138 -3.78 -6.59 26.85
C LYS A 138 -4.04 -8.09 26.74
N GLU A 139 -3.78 -8.85 27.80
CA GLU A 139 -3.98 -10.31 27.88
C GLU A 139 -5.39 -10.72 28.35
N GLN A 140 -6.11 -9.82 29.03
CA GLN A 140 -7.38 -10.17 29.69
C GLN A 140 -8.58 -10.24 28.74
N ARG A 141 -8.50 -9.57 27.58
CA ARG A 141 -9.62 -9.43 26.66
C ARG A 141 -9.32 -10.14 25.36
N THR A 142 -10.11 -11.18 25.08
CA THR A 142 -10.04 -11.97 23.85
C THR A 142 -10.56 -11.18 22.66
N TRP A 143 -10.11 -11.54 21.46
CA TRP A 143 -10.63 -10.98 20.22
C TRP A 143 -11.91 -11.73 19.82
N PRO A 144 -12.90 -11.09 19.18
CA PRO A 144 -13.97 -11.82 18.51
C PRO A 144 -13.38 -12.85 17.55
N GLU A 145 -14.01 -14.01 17.45
CA GLU A 145 -13.61 -15.15 16.60
C GLU A 145 -14.65 -15.38 15.49
N ASP A 146 -14.36 -16.28 14.56
CA ASP A 146 -15.17 -16.50 13.36
C ASP A 146 -16.58 -17.07 13.61
N ASN A 147 -16.83 -17.59 14.81
CA ASN A 147 -18.16 -17.93 15.32
C ASN A 147 -19.07 -16.70 15.52
N GLU A 148 -18.47 -15.50 15.64
CA GLU A 148 -19.13 -14.19 15.66
C GLU A 148 -18.73 -13.38 14.41
N PRO A 149 -19.12 -13.82 13.20
CA PRO A 149 -18.47 -13.42 11.96
C PRO A 149 -18.55 -11.90 11.69
N ALA A 150 -19.64 -11.24 12.10
CA ALA A 150 -19.77 -9.79 11.96
C ALA A 150 -18.74 -9.04 12.85
N ALA A 151 -18.63 -9.43 14.12
CA ALA A 151 -17.71 -8.82 15.07
C ALA A 151 -16.24 -9.16 14.72
N PHE A 152 -15.98 -10.39 14.29
CA PHE A 152 -14.67 -10.81 13.78
C PHE A 152 -14.20 -9.97 12.61
N LEU A 153 -15.04 -9.81 11.59
CA LEU A 153 -14.72 -9.02 10.42
C LEU A 153 -14.48 -7.55 10.77
N GLU A 154 -15.35 -6.97 11.59
CA GLU A 154 -15.27 -5.55 11.93
C GLU A 154 -14.08 -5.24 12.84
N HIS A 155 -13.88 -6.03 13.90
CA HIS A 155 -12.96 -5.69 14.98
C HIS A 155 -11.65 -6.49 14.90
N THR A 156 -11.68 -7.77 14.56
CA THR A 156 -10.46 -8.58 14.47
C THR A 156 -9.75 -8.38 13.13
N CYS A 157 -10.51 -8.36 12.03
CA CYS A 157 -10.00 -8.14 10.66
C CYS A 157 -10.00 -6.67 10.22
N SER A 158 -10.41 -5.77 11.12
CA SER A 158 -10.35 -4.32 10.91
C SER A 158 -11.05 -3.88 9.61
N LEU A 159 -12.32 -4.25 9.48
CA LEU A 159 -13.19 -3.79 8.39
C LEU A 159 -14.20 -2.77 8.91
N PRO A 160 -14.64 -1.81 8.08
CA PRO A 160 -15.85 -1.06 8.36
C PRO A 160 -17.07 -1.98 8.46
N GLY A 161 -17.99 -1.67 9.37
CA GLY A 161 -19.20 -2.49 9.56
C GLY A 161 -20.05 -2.64 8.29
N TRP A 162 -20.07 -1.64 7.40
CA TRP A 162 -20.77 -1.75 6.11
C TRP A 162 -20.13 -2.79 5.19
N LEU A 163 -18.80 -2.86 5.17
CA LEU A 163 -18.05 -3.78 4.31
C LEU A 163 -18.15 -5.22 4.84
N ALA A 164 -18.03 -5.39 6.16
CA ALA A 164 -18.29 -6.67 6.82
C ALA A 164 -19.68 -7.21 6.48
N LYS A 165 -20.73 -6.38 6.63
CA LYS A 165 -22.11 -6.75 6.27
C LYS A 165 -22.26 -7.12 4.80
N ARG A 166 -21.65 -6.34 3.90
CA ARG A 166 -21.67 -6.62 2.45
C ARG A 166 -21.03 -7.97 2.13
N TRP A 167 -19.86 -8.25 2.68
CA TRP A 167 -19.15 -9.50 2.43
C TRP A 167 -19.86 -10.72 3.01
N LEU A 168 -20.45 -10.61 4.20
CA LEU A 168 -21.27 -11.69 4.76
C LEU A 168 -22.45 -12.03 3.86
N ARG A 169 -23.14 -11.02 3.33
CA ARG A 169 -24.25 -11.23 2.39
C ARG A 169 -23.80 -11.85 1.07
N GLN A 170 -22.64 -11.45 0.55
CA GLN A 170 -22.18 -11.86 -0.77
C GLN A 170 -21.46 -13.21 -0.78
N TYR A 171 -20.68 -13.52 0.26
CA TYR A 171 -19.78 -14.67 0.29
C TYR A 171 -20.11 -15.69 1.37
N GLY A 172 -21.03 -15.39 2.29
CA GLY A 172 -21.27 -16.21 3.48
C GLY A 172 -20.17 -16.05 4.54
N ALA A 173 -20.41 -16.61 5.73
CA ALA A 173 -19.55 -16.41 6.91
C ALA A 173 -18.13 -16.94 6.71
N GLU A 174 -17.99 -18.20 6.30
CA GLU A 174 -16.69 -18.89 6.17
C GLU A 174 -15.75 -18.13 5.21
N LYS A 175 -16.20 -17.88 3.98
CA LYS A 175 -15.40 -17.19 2.96
C LYS A 175 -15.14 -15.73 3.31
N ALA A 176 -16.12 -15.02 3.90
CA ALA A 176 -15.90 -13.66 4.35
C ALA A 176 -14.83 -13.59 5.44
N CYS A 177 -14.89 -14.47 6.45
CA CYS A 177 -13.88 -14.55 7.51
C CYS A 177 -12.49 -14.90 6.94
N ALA A 178 -12.40 -15.84 5.99
CA ALA A 178 -11.14 -16.16 5.33
C ALA A 178 -10.54 -14.94 4.58
N LEU A 179 -11.38 -14.19 3.85
CA LEU A 179 -10.96 -12.94 3.20
C LEU A 179 -10.50 -11.90 4.23
N GLY A 180 -11.23 -11.77 5.34
CA GLY A 180 -10.87 -10.88 6.45
C GLY A 180 -9.48 -11.19 7.02
N ARG A 181 -9.17 -12.46 7.27
CA ARG A 181 -7.83 -12.89 7.73
C ARG A 181 -6.75 -12.54 6.72
N ALA A 182 -6.97 -12.83 5.44
CA ALA A 182 -6.02 -12.52 4.38
C ALA A 182 -5.72 -11.01 4.25
N LEU A 183 -6.69 -10.14 4.57
CA LEU A 183 -6.50 -8.68 4.60
C LEU A 183 -5.64 -8.18 5.77
N MET A 184 -5.45 -8.98 6.81
CA MET A 184 -4.62 -8.61 7.98
C MET A 184 -3.15 -8.92 7.77
N GLU A 185 -2.81 -9.73 6.77
CA GLU A 185 -1.43 -10.02 6.40
C GLU A 185 -0.83 -8.90 5.52
N PRO A 186 0.49 -8.63 5.62
CA PRO A 186 1.19 -7.76 4.69
C PRO A 186 0.98 -8.21 3.24
N ALA A 187 0.78 -7.26 2.31
CA ALA A 187 0.63 -7.61 0.90
C ALA A 187 1.94 -8.20 0.35
N PRO A 188 1.89 -9.29 -0.44
CA PRO A 188 3.08 -9.85 -1.06
C PRO A 188 3.72 -8.83 -2.01
N LEU A 189 5.04 -8.74 -2.02
CA LEU A 189 5.75 -7.95 -3.02
C LEU A 189 5.84 -8.75 -4.30
N THR A 190 5.07 -8.34 -5.30
CA THR A 190 5.01 -9.02 -6.60
C THR A 190 5.58 -8.12 -7.67
N VAL A 191 6.43 -8.68 -8.53
CA VAL A 191 7.02 -7.99 -9.66
C VAL A 191 6.88 -8.81 -10.94
N ARG A 192 6.75 -8.10 -12.05
CA ARG A 192 6.79 -8.65 -13.40
C ARG A 192 8.21 -8.46 -13.95
N CYS A 193 8.84 -9.54 -14.39
CA CYS A 193 10.07 -9.49 -15.17
C CYS A 193 9.85 -8.67 -16.45
N ASN A 194 10.81 -7.81 -16.80
CA ASN A 194 10.79 -7.10 -18.08
C ASN A 194 11.27 -8.03 -19.21
N THR A 195 10.31 -8.68 -19.88
CA THR A 195 10.58 -9.64 -20.96
C THR A 195 11.15 -9.02 -22.24
N LEU A 196 11.19 -7.68 -22.34
CA LEU A 196 11.92 -6.98 -23.40
C LEU A 196 13.44 -6.99 -23.21
N MET A 197 13.89 -7.21 -21.97
CA MET A 197 15.31 -7.20 -21.62
C MET A 197 15.89 -8.61 -21.45
N GLN A 198 15.12 -9.52 -20.87
CA GLN A 198 15.60 -10.84 -20.47
C GLN A 198 14.43 -11.83 -20.35
N THR A 199 14.73 -13.12 -20.35
CA THR A 199 13.71 -14.14 -20.10
C THR A 199 13.42 -14.26 -18.60
N PRO A 200 12.23 -14.76 -18.20
CA PRO A 200 11.94 -15.04 -16.79
C PRO A 200 12.97 -15.96 -16.14
N GLU A 201 13.51 -16.94 -16.87
CA GLU A 201 14.54 -17.85 -16.38
C GLU A 201 15.86 -17.12 -16.12
N ALA A 202 16.29 -16.23 -17.02
CA ALA A 202 17.48 -15.41 -16.83
C ALA A 202 17.32 -14.45 -15.63
N PHE A 203 16.12 -13.86 -15.47
CA PHE A 203 15.80 -13.02 -14.32
C PHE A 203 15.85 -13.80 -12.99
N ALA A 204 15.28 -15.01 -12.96
CA ALA A 204 15.33 -15.88 -11.79
C ALA A 204 16.77 -16.25 -11.42
N ASN A 205 17.60 -16.61 -12.40
CA ASN A 205 19.01 -16.91 -12.19
C ASN A 205 19.78 -15.71 -11.64
N LEU A 206 19.51 -14.50 -12.16
CA LEU A 206 20.09 -13.27 -11.63
C LEU A 206 19.67 -13.05 -10.17
N CYS A 207 18.39 -13.17 -9.86
CA CYS A 207 17.88 -13.00 -8.49
C CYS A 207 18.51 -14.00 -7.51
N ALA A 208 18.65 -15.26 -7.93
CA ALA A 208 19.30 -16.30 -7.13
C ALA A 208 20.78 -15.99 -6.91
N SER A 209 21.51 -15.54 -7.94
CA SER A 209 22.92 -15.18 -7.82
C SER A 209 23.18 -14.00 -6.85
N LEU A 210 22.17 -13.16 -6.64
CA LEU A 210 22.19 -12.03 -5.71
C LEU A 210 21.69 -12.41 -4.31
N GLY A 211 21.32 -13.67 -4.06
CA GLY A 211 20.81 -14.12 -2.77
C GLY A 211 19.46 -13.49 -2.39
N LEU A 212 18.62 -13.17 -3.39
CA LEU A 212 17.25 -12.73 -3.16
C LEU A 212 16.37 -13.95 -2.89
N ASP A 213 15.47 -13.82 -1.92
CA ASP A 213 14.46 -14.84 -1.63
C ASP A 213 13.17 -14.53 -2.41
N PHE A 214 12.82 -15.44 -3.32
CA PHE A 214 11.71 -15.27 -4.24
C PHE A 214 11.09 -16.60 -4.67
N GLU A 215 9.84 -16.52 -5.10
CA GLU A 215 9.09 -17.63 -5.68
C GLU A 215 8.41 -17.18 -6.98
N PRO A 216 8.29 -18.04 -7.99
CA PRO A 216 7.51 -17.72 -9.18
C PRO A 216 6.03 -17.54 -8.83
N CYS A 217 5.36 -16.65 -9.55
CA CYS A 217 3.90 -16.52 -9.50
C CYS A 217 3.23 -17.80 -10.01
N ARG A 218 2.01 -18.05 -9.53
CA ARG A 218 1.25 -19.28 -9.85
C ARG A 218 0.66 -19.25 -11.26
N PHE A 219 0.23 -18.08 -11.71
CA PHE A 219 -0.57 -17.89 -12.91
C PHE A 219 0.10 -16.97 -13.92
N ALA A 220 1.01 -16.08 -13.50
CA ALA A 220 1.74 -15.17 -14.38
C ALA A 220 3.17 -15.69 -14.63
N PRO A 221 3.49 -16.20 -15.84
CA PRO A 221 4.79 -16.81 -16.15
C PRO A 221 6.00 -15.88 -15.94
N GLU A 222 5.81 -14.59 -16.11
CA GLU A 222 6.83 -13.55 -15.91
C GLU A 222 6.76 -12.92 -14.51
N GLY A 223 5.88 -13.41 -13.63
CA GLY A 223 5.67 -12.88 -12.29
C GLY A 223 6.51 -13.59 -11.23
N PHE A 224 7.01 -12.82 -10.28
CA PHE A 224 7.77 -13.31 -9.12
C PHE A 224 7.31 -12.61 -7.85
N ARG A 225 7.22 -13.38 -6.76
CA ARG A 225 6.93 -12.89 -5.41
C ARG A 225 8.22 -12.87 -4.60
N PHE A 226 8.52 -11.74 -3.97
CA PHE A 226 9.70 -11.53 -3.14
C PHE A 226 9.31 -11.46 -1.66
N ALA A 227 10.17 -12.01 -0.80
CA ALA A 227 9.99 -11.97 0.64
C ALA A 227 10.30 -10.57 1.23
N ASP A 228 11.23 -9.84 0.62
CA ASP A 228 11.69 -8.54 1.09
C ASP A 228 11.95 -7.53 -0.06
N ARG A 229 12.34 -6.31 0.31
CA ARG A 229 12.51 -5.18 -0.61
C ARG A 229 13.95 -4.98 -1.12
N ARG A 230 14.90 -5.89 -0.83
CA ARG A 230 16.31 -5.77 -1.27
C ARG A 230 16.46 -5.73 -2.79
N LEU A 231 15.48 -6.27 -3.53
CA LEU A 231 15.49 -6.24 -4.98
C LEU A 231 15.60 -4.80 -5.55
N PHE A 232 15.07 -3.79 -4.88
CA PHE A 232 15.11 -2.40 -5.36
C PHE A 232 16.53 -1.83 -5.35
N ASP A 233 17.39 -2.36 -4.47
CA ASP A 233 18.78 -1.93 -4.35
C ASP A 233 19.72 -2.77 -5.23
N LEU A 234 19.38 -4.04 -5.43
CA LEU A 234 20.26 -5.02 -6.09
C LEU A 234 19.97 -5.23 -7.58
N LEU A 235 18.74 -4.97 -8.03
CA LEU A 235 18.35 -5.17 -9.43
C LEU A 235 18.27 -3.84 -10.18
N PRO A 236 18.69 -3.81 -11.46
CA PRO A 236 18.50 -2.64 -12.31
C PRO A 236 17.03 -2.26 -12.41
N ALA A 237 16.71 -0.97 -12.25
CA ALA A 237 15.33 -0.51 -12.22
C ALA A 237 14.54 -0.80 -13.52
N ASN A 238 15.19 -1.02 -14.65
CA ASN A 238 14.55 -1.39 -15.92
C ASN A 238 14.27 -2.89 -16.07
N SER A 239 14.82 -3.73 -15.19
CA SER A 239 14.75 -5.20 -15.30
C SER A 239 13.40 -5.78 -14.85
N PHE A 240 12.58 -5.02 -14.13
CA PHE A 240 11.28 -5.44 -13.61
C PHE A 240 10.28 -4.29 -13.46
N GLN A 241 9.02 -4.64 -13.22
CA GLN A 241 7.92 -3.73 -12.87
C GLN A 241 7.19 -4.26 -11.64
N VAL A 242 7.04 -3.46 -10.58
CA VAL A 242 6.13 -3.83 -9.47
C VAL A 242 4.70 -3.89 -10.01
N GLN A 243 4.08 -5.05 -9.91
CA GLN A 243 2.73 -5.30 -10.42
C GLN A 243 2.14 -6.52 -9.70
N ASP A 244 0.87 -6.46 -9.36
CA ASP A 244 0.17 -7.59 -8.77
C ASP A 244 -0.06 -8.71 -9.80
N GLU A 245 0.04 -9.96 -9.38
CA GLU A 245 -0.16 -11.12 -10.25
C GLU A 245 -1.52 -11.08 -10.96
N ALA A 246 -2.59 -10.70 -10.27
CA ALA A 246 -3.91 -10.61 -10.88
C ALA A 246 -3.94 -9.55 -12.00
N SER A 247 -3.15 -8.48 -11.87
CA SER A 247 -3.02 -7.45 -12.91
C SER A 247 -2.19 -7.92 -14.11
N MET A 248 -1.24 -8.83 -13.92
CA MET A 248 -0.47 -9.43 -15.02
C MET A 248 -1.35 -10.32 -15.90
N LEU A 249 -2.29 -11.05 -15.29
CA LEU A 249 -3.19 -11.95 -16.02
C LEU A 249 -4.06 -11.23 -17.03
N ILE A 250 -4.47 -9.99 -16.73
CA ILE A 250 -5.34 -9.21 -17.63
C ILE A 250 -4.69 -9.05 -19.01
N ALA A 251 -3.39 -8.75 -19.08
CA ALA A 251 -2.71 -8.58 -20.37
C ALA A 251 -2.68 -9.88 -21.20
N HIS A 252 -2.53 -11.04 -20.54
CA HIS A 252 -2.58 -12.35 -21.21
C HIS A 252 -3.98 -12.68 -21.74
N LEU A 253 -5.04 -12.26 -21.05
CA LEU A 253 -6.42 -12.49 -21.49
C LEU A 253 -6.78 -11.75 -22.79
N LEU A 254 -6.11 -10.64 -23.10
CA LEU A 254 -6.32 -9.91 -24.36
C LEU A 254 -5.76 -10.65 -25.58
N ARG A 255 -4.83 -11.60 -25.40
CA ARG A 255 -4.24 -12.44 -26.48
C ARG A 255 -3.68 -11.66 -27.68
N ILE A 256 -3.17 -10.46 -27.40
CA ILE A 256 -2.64 -9.54 -28.40
C ILE A 256 -1.54 -10.15 -29.28
N GLN A 257 -1.52 -9.76 -30.55
CA GLN A 257 -0.51 -10.12 -31.53
C GLN A 257 0.36 -8.91 -31.91
N PRO A 258 1.66 -9.11 -32.21
CA PRO A 258 2.48 -8.07 -32.81
C PRO A 258 1.84 -7.49 -34.08
N GLY A 259 1.82 -6.15 -34.18
CA GLY A 259 1.23 -5.40 -35.29
C GLY A 259 -0.14 -4.80 -34.98
N GLU A 260 -0.80 -5.27 -33.92
CA GLU A 260 -2.14 -4.80 -33.55
C GLU A 260 -2.15 -3.39 -32.94
N THR A 261 -3.30 -2.72 -33.12
CA THR A 261 -3.63 -1.45 -32.49
C THR A 261 -4.50 -1.71 -31.25
N VAL A 262 -4.02 -1.28 -30.09
CA VAL A 262 -4.64 -1.56 -28.79
C VAL A 262 -4.86 -0.26 -28.03
N VAL A 263 -6.03 -0.13 -27.39
CA VAL A 263 -6.37 1.01 -26.54
C VAL A 263 -6.40 0.59 -25.08
N ASP A 264 -5.75 1.34 -24.20
CA ASP A 264 -5.84 1.22 -22.74
C ASP A 264 -6.47 2.52 -22.19
N THR A 265 -7.72 2.43 -21.71
CA THR A 265 -8.59 3.61 -21.50
C THR A 265 -8.36 4.33 -20.17
N CYS A 266 -7.75 3.66 -19.21
CA CYS A 266 -7.50 4.17 -17.85
C CYS A 266 -6.09 3.73 -17.42
N ALA A 267 -5.14 4.04 -18.28
CA ALA A 267 -3.87 3.35 -18.37
C ALA A 267 -2.95 3.58 -17.17
N ALA A 268 -3.04 4.73 -16.48
CA ALA A 268 -2.05 5.07 -15.47
C ALA A 268 -2.16 4.16 -14.21
N PRO A 269 -1.03 3.76 -13.62
CA PRO A 269 0.35 4.23 -13.87
C PRO A 269 1.08 3.56 -15.04
N GLY A 270 0.41 2.77 -15.88
CA GLY A 270 0.96 2.18 -17.11
C GLY A 270 1.46 0.74 -16.94
N THR A 271 1.15 0.07 -15.81
CA THR A 271 1.65 -1.29 -15.55
C THR A 271 1.10 -2.29 -16.56
N LYS A 272 -0.19 -2.23 -16.88
CA LYS A 272 -0.81 -3.09 -17.91
C LYS A 272 -0.39 -2.67 -19.32
N THR A 273 -0.35 -1.36 -19.61
CA THR A 273 0.12 -0.82 -20.89
C THR A 273 1.54 -1.31 -21.24
N THR A 274 2.48 -1.19 -20.30
CA THR A 274 3.87 -1.66 -20.51
C THR A 274 3.96 -3.18 -20.56
N HIS A 275 3.00 -3.90 -19.96
CA HIS A 275 2.89 -5.35 -20.10
C HIS A 275 2.50 -5.72 -21.53
N LEU A 276 1.48 -5.06 -22.07
CA LEU A 276 1.03 -5.26 -23.45
C LEU A 276 2.17 -4.98 -24.42
N ALA A 277 2.91 -3.88 -24.25
CA ALA A 277 4.08 -3.58 -25.06
C ALA A 277 5.13 -4.70 -25.01
N ALA A 278 5.39 -5.28 -23.84
CA ALA A 278 6.32 -6.39 -23.68
C ALA A 278 5.84 -7.68 -24.37
N LEU A 279 4.57 -8.06 -24.18
CA LEU A 279 3.95 -9.25 -24.83
C LEU A 279 3.93 -9.11 -26.36
N GLY A 280 3.60 -7.91 -26.86
CA GLY A 280 3.65 -7.58 -28.28
C GLY A 280 5.06 -7.34 -28.83
N LYS A 281 6.10 -7.56 -28.02
CA LYS A 281 7.53 -7.39 -28.39
C LYS A 281 7.82 -6.01 -28.98
N ASN A 282 7.24 -4.96 -28.40
CA ASN A 282 7.35 -3.57 -28.85
C ASN A 282 6.85 -3.30 -30.29
N ARG A 283 5.96 -4.15 -30.81
CA ARG A 283 5.39 -4.02 -32.17
C ARG A 283 3.90 -3.72 -32.16
N LEU A 284 3.38 -3.16 -31.09
CA LEU A 284 1.99 -2.71 -31.02
C LEU A 284 1.91 -1.21 -31.27
N GLU A 285 0.75 -0.75 -31.73
CA GLU A 285 0.35 0.64 -31.60
C GLU A 285 -0.58 0.78 -30.39
N LEU A 286 -0.03 1.25 -29.27
CA LEU A 286 -0.73 1.36 -27.99
C LEU A 286 -1.17 2.79 -27.75
N PHE A 287 -2.47 3.04 -27.69
CA PHE A 287 -3.02 4.31 -27.22
C PHE A 287 -3.36 4.19 -25.75
N ALA A 288 -2.71 4.99 -24.90
CA ALA A 288 -2.81 4.88 -23.46
C ALA A 288 -3.38 6.17 -22.87
N PHE A 289 -4.66 6.15 -22.51
CA PHE A 289 -5.39 7.31 -22.04
C PHE A 289 -5.52 7.32 -20.52
N ASP A 290 -5.44 8.51 -19.93
CA ASP A 290 -5.86 8.75 -18.54
C ASP A 290 -6.38 10.19 -18.43
N LEU A 291 -7.34 10.41 -17.52
CA LEU A 291 -7.98 11.72 -17.37
C LEU A 291 -7.02 12.81 -16.88
N HIS A 292 -6.00 12.44 -16.09
CA HIS A 292 -5.15 13.42 -15.40
C HIS A 292 -3.75 13.50 -16.03
N PRO A 293 -3.26 14.71 -16.37
CA PRO A 293 -1.93 14.88 -17.01
C PRO A 293 -0.78 14.26 -16.19
N ALA A 294 -0.76 14.48 -14.87
CA ALA A 294 0.27 13.93 -13.99
C ALA A 294 0.30 12.40 -13.96
N ARG A 295 -0.85 11.75 -14.22
CA ARG A 295 -0.98 10.30 -14.32
C ARG A 295 -0.49 9.79 -15.67
N VAL A 296 -0.76 10.52 -16.77
CA VAL A 296 -0.18 10.24 -18.09
C VAL A 296 1.35 10.28 -18.05
N ASP A 297 1.95 11.20 -17.30
CA ASP A 297 3.40 11.27 -17.11
C ASP A 297 3.98 10.04 -16.39
N LEU A 298 3.18 9.32 -15.59
CA LEU A 298 3.61 8.03 -15.01
C LEU A 298 3.73 6.96 -16.08
N ILE A 299 2.79 6.92 -17.03
CA ILE A 299 2.81 5.99 -18.16
C ILE A 299 4.07 6.24 -19.00
N ARG A 300 4.35 7.51 -19.34
CA ARG A 300 5.52 7.89 -20.14
C ARG A 300 6.82 7.47 -19.46
N ARG A 301 7.01 7.82 -18.19
CA ARG A 301 8.20 7.45 -17.40
C ARG A 301 8.34 5.93 -17.24
N GLY A 302 7.22 5.23 -17.03
CA GLY A 302 7.21 3.77 -16.94
C GLY A 302 7.66 3.11 -18.24
N ALA A 303 7.14 3.59 -19.38
CA ALA A 303 7.51 3.11 -20.71
C ALA A 303 8.99 3.38 -21.03
N GLU A 304 9.47 4.60 -20.77
CA GLU A 304 10.87 4.98 -20.95
C GLU A 304 11.81 4.11 -20.10
N ARG A 305 11.51 3.96 -18.80
CA ARG A 305 12.31 3.12 -17.89
C ARG A 305 12.40 1.68 -18.36
N LEU A 306 11.30 1.11 -18.87
CA LEU A 306 11.25 -0.30 -19.29
C LEU A 306 11.69 -0.51 -20.74
N GLY A 307 12.00 0.55 -21.49
CA GLY A 307 12.35 0.46 -22.91
C GLY A 307 11.16 0.06 -23.80
N CYS A 308 9.93 0.34 -23.38
CA CYS A 308 8.74 0.08 -24.17
C CYS A 308 8.64 1.06 -25.34
N ARG A 309 8.18 0.58 -26.50
CA ARG A 309 7.95 1.37 -27.72
C ARG A 309 6.51 1.20 -28.20
N GLY A 310 6.08 2.10 -29.08
CA GLY A 310 4.75 2.04 -29.67
C GLY A 310 3.63 2.54 -28.75
N ILE A 311 3.95 3.02 -27.54
CA ILE A 311 3.00 3.62 -26.61
C ILE A 311 2.83 5.11 -26.91
N ARG A 312 1.59 5.56 -27.04
CA ARG A 312 1.15 6.95 -27.16
C ARG A 312 0.34 7.32 -25.90
N PRO A 313 1.00 7.83 -24.85
CA PRO A 313 0.32 8.31 -23.67
C PRO A 313 -0.34 9.66 -23.95
N GLU A 314 -1.64 9.78 -23.69
CA GLU A 314 -2.41 11.00 -23.95
C GLU A 314 -3.39 11.28 -22.81
N GLN A 315 -3.55 12.56 -22.48
CA GLN A 315 -4.57 12.97 -21.53
C GLN A 315 -5.91 13.07 -22.26
N HIS A 316 -6.86 12.25 -21.83
CA HIS A 316 -8.18 12.22 -22.48
C HIS A 316 -9.26 11.71 -21.52
N ASP A 317 -10.46 12.28 -21.64
CA ASP A 317 -11.65 11.77 -20.98
C ASP A 317 -12.31 10.72 -21.88
N MET A 318 -12.15 9.43 -21.54
CA MET A 318 -12.68 8.31 -22.31
C MET A 318 -14.20 8.16 -22.24
N THR A 319 -14.93 9.06 -21.56
CA THR A 319 -16.38 9.22 -21.78
C THR A 319 -16.70 9.93 -23.10
N GLN A 320 -15.70 10.55 -23.73
CA GLN A 320 -15.75 11.17 -25.04
C GLN A 320 -14.86 10.40 -26.04
N PRO A 321 -15.21 10.34 -27.33
CA PRO A 321 -14.37 9.68 -28.33
C PRO A 321 -13.01 10.41 -28.48
N PRO A 322 -11.87 9.69 -28.47
CA PRO A 322 -10.57 10.30 -28.70
C PRO A 322 -10.37 10.65 -30.19
N ALA A 323 -9.42 11.53 -30.50
CA ALA A 323 -9.10 11.91 -31.88
C ALA A 323 -8.44 10.77 -32.68
N ALA A 324 -7.72 9.90 -31.98
CA ALA A 324 -7.13 8.68 -32.50
C ALA A 324 -7.19 7.58 -31.42
N PRO A 325 -7.20 6.29 -31.78
CA PRO A 325 -7.32 5.75 -33.13
C PRO A 325 -8.72 6.01 -33.71
N LYS A 326 -8.91 5.70 -35.00
CA LYS A 326 -10.21 5.90 -35.65
C LYS A 326 -11.25 4.95 -35.04
N PRO A 327 -12.55 5.32 -35.04
CA PRO A 327 -13.60 4.38 -34.67
C PRO A 327 -13.48 3.07 -35.44
N GLN A 328 -13.74 1.95 -34.76
CA GLN A 328 -13.69 0.60 -35.35
C GLN A 328 -12.32 0.19 -35.93
N SER A 329 -11.22 0.85 -35.53
CA SER A 329 -9.87 0.53 -36.03
C SER A 329 -8.95 -0.08 -34.96
N CYS A 330 -9.48 -0.57 -33.86
CA CYS A 330 -8.71 -1.21 -32.78
C CYS A 330 -8.96 -2.70 -32.78
N ASP A 331 -7.90 -3.48 -32.56
CA ASP A 331 -7.98 -4.93 -32.42
C ASP A 331 -8.38 -5.33 -30.99
N ALA A 332 -7.97 -4.54 -29.99
CA ALA A 332 -8.36 -4.75 -28.60
C ALA A 332 -8.51 -3.43 -27.81
N VAL A 333 -9.38 -3.47 -26.81
CA VAL A 333 -9.56 -2.37 -25.84
C VAL A 333 -9.47 -2.94 -24.43
N LEU A 334 -8.52 -2.45 -23.64
CA LEU A 334 -8.39 -2.69 -22.22
C LEU A 334 -9.10 -1.58 -21.44
N VAL A 335 -10.13 -1.97 -20.67
CA VAL A 335 -10.87 -1.06 -19.79
C VAL A 335 -10.60 -1.44 -18.34
N ASP A 336 -9.53 -0.88 -17.77
CA ASP A 336 -9.26 -0.96 -16.32
C ASP A 336 -10.03 0.16 -15.59
N ALA A 337 -11.36 0.02 -15.56
CA ALA A 337 -12.26 1.08 -15.11
C ALA A 337 -11.94 1.56 -13.67
N PRO A 338 -12.09 2.87 -13.39
CA PRO A 338 -12.05 3.39 -12.03
C PRO A 338 -13.04 2.62 -11.15
N CYS A 339 -12.54 2.02 -10.08
CA CYS A 339 -13.33 1.17 -9.21
C CYS A 339 -13.18 1.58 -7.74
N SER A 340 -14.01 0.99 -6.88
CA SER A 340 -13.97 1.22 -5.42
C SER A 340 -12.64 0.86 -4.74
N GLY A 341 -11.71 0.18 -5.43
CA GLY A 341 -10.42 -0.24 -4.87
C GLY A 341 -10.53 -1.34 -3.81
N LEU A 342 -11.72 -1.91 -3.58
CA LEU A 342 -11.94 -2.90 -2.52
C LEU A 342 -11.13 -4.20 -2.70
N GLY A 343 -10.70 -4.52 -3.92
CA GLY A 343 -9.84 -5.67 -4.20
C GLY A 343 -8.36 -5.45 -3.82
N VAL A 344 -7.91 -4.20 -3.67
CA VAL A 344 -6.49 -3.88 -3.42
C VAL A 344 -6.24 -3.34 -2.00
N VAL A 345 -7.22 -3.46 -1.11
CA VAL A 345 -7.18 -2.91 0.25
C VAL A 345 -6.07 -3.53 1.11
N ARG A 346 -5.58 -4.73 0.78
CA ARG A 346 -4.39 -5.28 1.45
C ARG A 346 -3.13 -4.43 1.18
N ARG A 347 -3.03 -3.84 -0.02
CA ARG A 347 -1.95 -2.94 -0.44
C ARG A 347 -2.21 -1.49 -0.01
N ASN A 348 -3.46 -1.04 -0.13
CA ASN A 348 -3.90 0.31 0.19
C ASN A 348 -4.93 0.26 1.35
N PRO A 349 -4.48 0.00 2.59
CA PRO A 349 -5.38 -0.19 3.72
C PRO A 349 -6.21 1.04 4.07
N GLU A 350 -5.80 2.24 3.66
CA GLU A 350 -6.55 3.47 3.81
C GLU A 350 -7.87 3.48 3.02
N THR A 351 -7.94 2.77 1.88
CA THR A 351 -9.10 2.83 0.96
C THR A 351 -10.38 2.34 1.60
N ARG A 352 -10.32 1.38 2.54
CA ARG A 352 -11.53 0.88 3.23
C ARG A 352 -12.14 1.92 4.18
N TRP A 353 -11.46 3.02 4.48
CA TRP A 353 -11.91 4.05 5.43
C TRP A 353 -12.42 5.32 4.75
N ARG A 354 -12.45 5.35 3.41
CA ARG A 354 -12.90 6.49 2.61
C ARG A 354 -14.33 6.33 2.13
#